data_AF-A0A9X5XCB9-F1
#
_entry.id   AF-A0A9X5XCB9-F1
#
_cell.length_a   1.000
_cell.length_b   1.000
_cell.length_c   1.000
_cell.angle_alpha   90.00
_cell.angle_beta   90.00
_cell.angle_gamma   90.00
#
_symmetry.space_group_name_H-M   'P 1'
#
loop_
_entity.id
_entity.type
_entity.pdbx_description
1 polymer ?
#
loop_
_entity_poly.entity_id
_entity_poly.type
_entity_poly.pdbx_seq_one_letter_code
_entity_poly.pdbx_strand_id
1 'polypeptide(L)'
;MQAAGIEHPWAHQALAAEHALDGDSVIVATGTASGKSLAYLTPVLTALLDGSEAPNGRGATALYLAPTKALAADQRRSVKELSQPLGNAVRPAVYD
;
A
#
# COMPACT_ATOMS: atom_id res chain seq x y z
N MET A 1 2.51 11.06 -0.64
CA MET A 1 1.52 11.17 -1.73
C MET A 1 1.75 12.40 -2.61
N GLN A 2 1.80 13.62 -2.05
CA GLN A 2 2.07 14.84 -2.84
C GLN A 2 3.39 14.78 -3.62
N ALA A 3 4.47 14.26 -3.01
CA ALA A 3 5.75 14.05 -3.69
C ALA A 3 5.69 13.06 -4.88
N ALA A 4 4.64 12.25 -4.95
CA ALA A 4 4.35 11.34 -6.07
C ALA A 4 3.34 11.94 -7.07
N GLY A 5 3.04 13.24 -6.98
CA GLY A 5 2.09 13.94 -7.86
C GLY A 5 0.62 13.70 -7.53
N ILE A 6 0.32 13.16 -6.34
CA ILE A 6 -1.06 12.88 -5.90
C ILE A 6 -1.48 13.96 -4.90
N GLU A 7 -2.29 14.92 -5.35
CA GLU A 7 -2.85 15.98 -4.51
C GLU A 7 -4.04 15.47 -3.67
N HIS A 8 -4.96 14.76 -4.32
CA HIS A 8 -6.14 14.16 -3.68
C HIS A 8 -6.40 12.75 -4.21
N PRO A 9 -6.83 11.81 -3.35
CA PRO A 9 -7.28 10.50 -3.81
C PRO A 9 -8.61 10.61 -4.56
N TRP A 10 -8.85 9.72 -5.51
CA TRP A 10 -10.19 9.52 -6.06
C TRP A 10 -11.12 8.96 -4.97
N ALA A 11 -12.42 9.26 -5.08
CA ALA A 11 -13.42 8.84 -4.09
C ALA A 11 -13.39 7.34 -3.79
N HIS A 12 -13.23 6.50 -4.82
CA HIS A 12 -13.16 5.04 -4.63
C HIS A 12 -11.89 4.58 -3.89
N GLN A 13 -10.79 5.34 -3.96
CA GLN A 13 -9.58 5.04 -3.21
C GLN A 13 -9.75 5.41 -1.74
N ALA A 14 -10.31 6.60 -1.47
CA ALA A 14 -10.59 7.05 -0.11
C ALA A 14 -11.55 6.10 0.61
N LEU A 15 -12.70 5.80 -0.02
CA LEU A 15 -13.71 4.91 0.55
C LEU A 15 -13.15 3.51 0.86
N ALA A 16 -12.38 2.94 -0.08
CA ALA A 16 -11.76 1.64 0.12
C ALA A 16 -10.70 1.65 1.23
N ALA A 17 -9.92 2.73 1.34
CA ALA A 17 -8.93 2.88 2.39
C ALA A 17 -9.58 3.05 3.77
N GLU A 18 -10.66 3.83 3.87
CA GLU A 18 -11.42 4.02 5.12
C GLU A 18 -11.95 2.69 5.64
N HIS A 19 -12.69 1.92 4.84
CA HIS A 19 -13.17 0.60 5.23
C HIS A 19 -12.03 -0.35 5.64
N ALA A 20 -10.92 -0.35 4.91
CA ALA A 20 -9.77 -1.19 5.24
C ALA A 20 -9.08 -0.77 6.55
N LEU A 21 -9.03 0.53 6.87
CA LEU A 21 -8.52 1.06 8.13
C LEU A 21 -9.45 0.71 9.31
N ASP A 22 -10.76 0.62 9.06
CA ASP A 22 -11.75 0.19 10.05
C ASP A 22 -11.74 -1.34 10.28
N GLY A 23 -10.90 -2.07 9.54
CA GLY A 23 -10.72 -3.52 9.68
C GLY A 23 -11.64 -4.36 8.79
N ASP A 24 -12.40 -3.73 7.89
CA ASP A 24 -13.26 -4.43 6.94
C ASP A 24 -12.47 -5.08 5.79
N SER A 25 -13.00 -6.20 5.29
CA SER A 25 -12.52 -6.79 4.03
C SER A 25 -13.14 -6.07 2.84
N VAL A 26 -12.31 -5.50 1.96
CA VAL A 26 -12.73 -4.63 0.86
C VAL A 26 -12.46 -5.28 -0.51
N ILE A 27 -13.46 -5.24 -1.39
CA ILE A 27 -13.29 -5.57 -2.83
C ILE A 27 -13.41 -4.28 -3.65
N VAL A 28 -12.39 -3.98 -4.45
CA VAL A 28 -12.37 -2.80 -5.33
C VAL A 28 -12.59 -3.22 -6.79
N ALA A 29 -13.80 -2.99 -7.30
CA ALA A 29 -14.19 -3.34 -8.66
C ALA A 29 -14.21 -2.10 -9.58
N THR A 30 -13.03 -1.71 -10.08
CA THR A 30 -12.87 -0.59 -11.02
C THR A 30 -12.05 -0.99 -12.25
N GLY A 31 -12.11 -0.19 -13.31
CA GLY A 31 -11.35 -0.42 -14.54
C GLY A 31 -9.83 -0.42 -14.35
N THR A 32 -9.11 -0.99 -15.32
CA THR A 32 -7.63 -0.92 -15.37
C THR A 32 -7.18 0.54 -15.41
N ALA A 33 -6.02 0.84 -14.82
CA ALA A 33 -5.48 2.20 -14.72
C ALA A 33 -6.33 3.23 -13.93
N SER A 34 -7.39 2.80 -13.22
CA SER A 34 -8.18 3.71 -12.36
C SER A 34 -7.47 4.12 -11.06
N GLY A 35 -6.26 3.64 -10.81
CA GLY A 35 -5.55 3.91 -9.55
C GLY A 35 -5.86 2.98 -8.37
N LYS A 36 -6.40 1.77 -8.61
CA LYS A 36 -6.68 0.79 -7.53
C LYS A 36 -5.53 0.57 -6.54
N SER A 37 -4.28 0.67 -7.01
CA SER A 37 -3.12 0.46 -6.16
C SER A 37 -3.07 1.38 -4.94
N LEU A 38 -3.46 2.65 -5.08
CA LEU A 38 -3.47 3.56 -3.95
C LEU A 38 -4.51 3.16 -2.89
N ALA A 39 -5.64 2.58 -3.33
CA ALA A 39 -6.74 2.17 -2.45
C ALA A 39 -6.28 1.14 -1.40
N TYR A 40 -5.50 0.13 -1.81
CA TYR A 40 -4.96 -0.85 -0.87
C TYR A 40 -3.60 -0.46 -0.27
N LEU A 41 -2.78 0.35 -0.96
CA LEU A 41 -1.48 0.76 -0.43
C LEU A 41 -1.60 1.74 0.73
N THR A 42 -2.60 2.61 0.72
CA THR A 42 -2.82 3.59 1.80
C THR A 42 -2.97 2.93 3.17
N PRO A 43 -3.95 2.02 3.40
CA PRO A 43 -4.11 1.37 4.70
C PRO A 43 -2.89 0.52 5.09
N VAL A 44 -2.24 -0.13 4.12
CA VAL A 44 -1.03 -0.94 4.36
C VAL A 44 0.13 -0.06 4.84
N LEU A 45 0.42 1.05 4.15
CA LEU A 45 1.51 1.93 4.51
C LEU A 45 1.26 2.60 5.87
N THR A 46 0.02 2.98 6.18
CA THR A 46 -0.36 3.48 7.51
C THR A 46 -0.02 2.47 8.60
N ALA A 47 -0.50 1.22 8.46
CA ALA A 47 -0.23 0.17 9.45
C ALA A 47 1.28 -0.15 9.60
N LEU A 48 2.03 -0.14 8.49
CA LEU A 48 3.48 -0.35 8.51
C LEU A 48 4.23 0.76 9.25
N LEU A 49 3.81 2.02 9.06
CA LEU A 49 4.40 3.17 9.74
C LEU A 49 4.08 3.15 11.24
N ASP A 50 2.83 2.92 11.61
CA ASP A 50 2.41 2.84 13.01
C ASP A 50 3.16 1.71 13.74
N GLY A 51 3.34 0.57 13.08
CA GLY A 51 4.10 -0.55 13.64
C GLY A 51 5.62 -0.30 13.72
N SER A 52 6.18 0.59 12.88
CA SER A 52 7.63 0.86 12.89
C SER A 52 8.10 1.56 14.17
N GLU A 53 7.19 2.21 14.87
CA GLU A 53 7.39 2.87 16.17
C GLU A 53 7.10 1.94 17.38
N ALA A 54 6.76 0.66 17.13
CA ALA A 54 6.38 -0.26 18.20
C ALA A 54 7.58 -0.64 19.11
N PRO A 55 7.45 -0.59 20.46
CA PRO A 55 8.56 -0.80 21.40
C PRO A 55 9.25 -2.16 21.32
N ASN A 56 8.55 -3.17 20.79
CA ASN A 56 9.04 -4.54 20.65
C ASN A 56 9.80 -4.78 19.33
N GLY A 57 9.95 -3.76 18.48
CA GLY A 57 10.60 -3.85 17.17
C GLY A 57 9.88 -4.75 16.16
N ARG A 58 8.65 -5.20 16.47
CA ARG A 58 7.81 -5.99 15.56
C ARG A 58 6.79 -5.08 14.91
N GLY A 59 7.19 -4.51 13.78
CA GLY A 59 6.28 -3.74 12.92
C GLY A 59 5.20 -4.61 12.28
N ALA A 60 4.16 -3.98 11.76
CA ALA A 60 3.16 -4.65 10.95
C ALA A 60 3.82 -5.29 9.71
N THR A 61 3.16 -6.29 9.14
CA THR A 61 3.60 -6.94 7.89
C THR A 61 2.39 -7.16 7.01
N ALA A 62 2.53 -6.88 5.72
CA ALA A 62 1.49 -7.09 4.72
C ALA A 62 1.97 -8.07 3.65
N LEU A 63 1.06 -8.94 3.21
CA LEU A 63 1.28 -9.87 2.11
C LEU A 63 0.56 -9.37 0.86
N TYR A 64 1.31 -9.10 -0.20
CA TYR A 64 0.76 -8.78 -1.52
C TYR A 64 0.78 -10.03 -2.41
N LEU A 65 -0.39 -10.49 -2.84
CA LEU A 65 -0.53 -11.62 -3.76
C LEU A 65 -0.81 -11.11 -5.16
N ALA A 66 0.06 -11.46 -6.10
CA ALA A 66 -0.11 -11.14 -7.52
C ALA A 66 -0.31 -12.43 -8.33
N PRO A 67 -1.16 -12.41 -9.38
CA PRO A 67 -1.34 -13.55 -10.28
C PRO A 67 -0.09 -13.90 -11.11
N THR A 68 0.87 -12.98 -11.27
CA THR A 68 2.09 -13.21 -12.05
C THR A 68 3.32 -12.59 -11.39
N LYS A 69 4.49 -13.20 -11.62
CA LYS A 69 5.80 -12.66 -11.16
C LYS A 69 6.08 -11.26 -11.73
N ALA A 70 5.69 -11.01 -12.99
CA ALA A 70 5.84 -9.70 -13.62
C ALA A 70 5.06 -8.62 -12.87
N LEU A 71 3.78 -8.88 -12.57
CA LEU A 71 2.96 -7.93 -11.82
C LEU A 71 3.48 -7.75 -10.38
N ALA A 72 3.95 -8.81 -9.72
CA ALA A 72 4.60 -8.69 -8.41
C ALA A 72 5.83 -7.77 -8.46
N ALA A 73 6.67 -7.90 -9.49
CA ALA A 73 7.86 -7.07 -9.67
C ALA A 73 7.50 -5.60 -9.93
N ASP A 74 6.48 -5.33 -10.75
CA ASP A 74 5.99 -3.97 -11.02
C ASP A 74 5.46 -3.32 -9.75
N GLN A 75 4.67 -4.06 -8.96
CA GLN A 75 4.11 -3.56 -7.70
C GLN A 75 5.20 -3.30 -6.65
N ARG A 76 6.21 -4.17 -6.56
CA ARG A 76 7.37 -3.93 -5.68
C ARG A 76 8.07 -2.62 -6.04
N ARG A 77 8.23 -2.32 -7.33
CA ARG A 77 8.84 -1.06 -7.80
C ARG A 77 8.00 0.13 -7.38
N SER A 78 6.69 0.09 -7.62
CA SER A 78 5.78 1.17 -7.23
C SER A 78 5.77 1.41 -5.72
N VAL A 79 5.78 0.35 -4.90
CA VAL A 79 5.88 0.48 -3.44
C VAL A 79 7.19 1.14 -3.04
N LYS A 80 8.32 0.72 -3.61
CA LYS A 80 9.64 1.28 -3.32
C LYS A 80 9.72 2.77 -3.66
N GLU A 81 9.12 3.19 -4.77
CA GLU A 81 9.07 4.60 -5.18
C GLU A 81 8.18 5.42 -4.23
N LEU A 82 6.98 4.92 -3.94
CA LEU A 82 6.03 5.61 -3.05
C LEU A 82 6.55 5.71 -1.61
N SER A 83 7.30 4.71 -1.15
CA SER A 83 7.83 4.67 0.22
C SER A 83 9.18 5.36 0.38
N GLN A 84 9.81 5.91 -0.67
CA GLN A 84 11.10 6.60 -0.53
C GLN A 84 11.09 7.72 0.55
N PRO A 85 10.06 8.58 0.64
CA PRO A 85 10.01 9.62 1.67
C PRO A 85 9.90 9.05 3.09
N LEU A 86 9.55 7.77 3.24
CA LEU A 86 9.37 7.08 4.52
C LEU A 86 10.65 6.39 4.99
N GLY A 87 11.76 6.53 4.27
CA GLY A 87 13.05 5.94 4.62
C GLY A 87 12.99 4.41 4.74
N ASN A 88 13.48 3.88 5.87
CA ASN A 88 13.63 2.43 6.10
C ASN A 88 12.43 1.78 6.81
N ALA A 89 11.33 2.52 7.01
CA ALA A 89 10.12 2.02 7.67
C ALA A 89 9.41 0.95 6.82
N VAL A 90 9.53 1.03 5.49
CA VAL A 90 8.92 0.08 4.56
C VAL A 90 10.02 -0.73 3.88
N ARG A 91 9.96 -2.06 3.99
CA ARG A 91 10.95 -2.99 3.45
C ARG A 91 10.28 -4.00 2.52
N PRO A 92 9.99 -3.63 1.26
CA PRO A 92 9.32 -4.52 0.33
C PRO A 92 10.27 -5.66 -0.10
N ALA A 93 9.84 -6.90 0.10
CA ALA A 93 10.53 -8.11 -0.34
C ALA A 93 9.63 -8.92 -1.28
N VAL A 94 10.25 -9.75 -2.13
CA VAL A 94 9.55 -10.73 -2.96
C VAL A 94 9.97 -12.11 -2.49
N TYR A 95 8.99 -13.00 -2.45
CA TYR A 95 9.18 -14.42 -2.16
C TYR A 95 8.69 -15.20 -3.38
N ASP A 96 9.52 -16.10 -3.91
CA ASP A 96 9.30 -16.80 -5.17
C ASP A 96 9.40 -18.32 -5.09
#